data_AF-A0A518IIE7-F1
#
_entry.id   AF-A0A518IIE7-F1
#
_cell.length_a   1.000
_cell.length_b   1.000
_cell.length_c   1.000
_cell.angle_alpha   90.00
_cell.angle_beta   90.00
_cell.angle_gamma   90.00
#
_symmetry.space_group_name_H-M   'P 1'
#
loop_
_entity.id
_entity.type
_entity.pdbx_description
1 polymer ?
#
loop_
_entity_poly.entity_id
_entity_poly.type
_entity_poly.pdbx_seq_one_letter_code
_entity_poly.pdbx_strand_id
1 'polypeptide(L)'
;MQIKYYKTKWAQEDLVYGQPPDLVILESKTNECHSKFEMHQWEFDNLFGSLFSLCFEDKIIPYLQIVKEWNEMLGFCDMDGVPSVIGDIEETIRSIQLVDPDIQESPWGLTADDLKALIQFLETKKTNEITIQNA
;
A
#
# COMPACT_ATOMS: atom_id res chain seq x y z
N MET A 1 -20.14 12.51 5.49
CA MET A 1 -18.85 12.12 6.08
C MET A 1 -17.75 12.66 5.19
N GLN A 2 -16.78 13.40 5.73
CA GLN A 2 -15.66 13.95 4.95
C GLN A 2 -14.60 12.86 4.77
N ILE A 3 -14.07 12.73 3.54
CA ILE A 3 -13.00 11.77 3.24
C ILE A 3 -11.66 12.39 3.64
N LYS A 4 -10.86 11.65 4.41
CA LYS A 4 -9.48 12.04 4.75
C LYS A 4 -8.50 11.37 3.80
N TYR A 5 -7.78 12.16 3.02
CA TYR A 5 -6.77 11.68 2.07
C TYR A 5 -5.37 11.76 2.69
N TYR A 6 -4.61 10.69 2.48
CA TYR A 6 -3.18 10.58 2.71
C TYR A 6 -2.58 10.23 1.36
N LYS A 7 -1.65 11.04 0.88
CA LYS A 7 -1.04 10.86 -0.44
C LYS A 7 0.47 10.82 -0.27
N THR A 8 1.13 9.89 -0.95
CA THR A 8 2.59 9.89 -1.02
C THR A 8 3.10 11.16 -1.68
N LYS A 9 4.40 11.46 -1.51
CA LYS A 9 5.04 12.60 -2.17
C LYS A 9 4.67 12.68 -3.66
N TRP A 10 4.77 11.58 -4.39
CA TRP A 10 4.53 11.56 -5.83
C TRP A 10 3.04 11.55 -6.20
N ALA A 11 2.17 11.00 -5.35
CA ALA A 11 0.72 11.10 -5.53
C ALA A 11 0.15 12.49 -5.24
N GLN A 12 0.93 13.36 -4.58
CA GLN A 12 0.60 14.79 -4.41
C GLN A 12 0.96 15.64 -5.62
N GLU A 13 1.90 15.19 -6.45
CA GLU A 13 2.32 15.91 -7.65
C GLU A 13 1.28 15.72 -8.77
N ASP A 14 0.85 16.83 -9.39
CA ASP A 14 -0.02 16.76 -10.57
C ASP A 14 0.72 16.03 -11.70
N LEU A 15 0.17 14.90 -12.15
CA LEU A 15 0.74 14.21 -13.31
C LEU A 15 0.74 15.15 -14.52
N VAL A 16 1.90 15.25 -15.17
CA VAL A 16 2.07 16.04 -16.38
C VAL A 16 1.19 15.43 -17.49
N TYR A 17 0.14 16.18 -17.88
CA TYR A 17 -0.73 15.97 -19.04
C TYR A 17 -1.38 14.58 -19.22
N GLY A 18 -2.63 14.46 -18.77
CA GLY A 18 -3.68 13.71 -19.49
C GLY A 18 -3.79 12.20 -19.26
N GLN A 19 -2.93 11.59 -18.45
CA GLN A 19 -3.12 10.21 -18.00
C GLN A 19 -3.82 10.19 -16.63
N PRO A 20 -4.86 9.35 -16.44
CA PRO A 20 -5.36 9.06 -15.10
C PRO A 20 -4.19 8.54 -14.25
N PRO A 21 -4.07 8.96 -12.99
CA PRO A 21 -3.00 8.45 -12.15
C PRO A 21 -3.25 6.96 -11.90
N ASP A 22 -2.26 6.14 -12.25
CA ASP A 22 -2.24 4.72 -11.94
C ASP A 22 -1.97 4.58 -10.44
N LEU A 23 -3.04 4.62 -9.65
CA LEU A 23 -2.97 4.66 -8.18
C LEU A 23 -3.37 3.33 -7.58
N VAL A 24 -2.64 2.96 -6.54
CA VAL A 24 -3.07 1.97 -5.57
C VAL A 24 -3.64 2.71 -4.36
N ILE A 25 -4.87 2.34 -3.98
CA ILE A 25 -5.61 2.97 -2.89
C ILE A 25 -5.83 1.97 -1.77
N LEU A 26 -5.31 2.27 -0.59
CA LEU A 26 -5.73 1.61 0.64
C LEU A 26 -6.85 2.43 1.28
N GLU A 27 -8.00 1.81 1.51
CA GLU A 27 -9.21 2.49 1.99
C GLU A 27 -9.69 1.85 3.29
N SER A 28 -9.96 2.69 4.30
CA SER A 28 -10.67 2.28 5.51
C SER A 28 -11.96 3.07 5.62
N LYS A 29 -13.09 2.37 5.61
CA LYS A 29 -14.42 2.97 5.59
C LYS A 29 -15.30 2.35 6.68
N THR A 30 -15.77 3.21 7.57
CA THR A 30 -16.71 2.90 8.63
C THR A 30 -17.88 3.89 8.55
N ASN A 31 -18.88 3.74 9.43
CA ASN A 31 -19.98 4.70 9.51
C ASN A 31 -19.54 6.11 9.98
N GLU A 32 -18.41 6.20 10.67
CA GLU A 32 -17.93 7.44 11.31
C GLU A 32 -16.68 8.02 10.63
N CYS A 33 -15.89 7.18 9.98
CA CYS A 33 -14.61 7.57 9.37
C CYS A 33 -14.44 6.97 7.98
N HIS A 34 -13.98 7.79 7.04
CA HIS A 34 -13.55 7.37 5.71
C HIS A 34 -12.17 7.94 5.44
N SER A 35 -11.18 7.08 5.29
CA SER A 35 -9.78 7.46 5.03
C SER A 35 -9.22 6.69 3.84
N LYS A 36 -8.41 7.36 3.03
CA LYS A 36 -7.72 6.77 1.87
C LYS A 36 -6.24 7.08 1.94
N PHE A 37 -5.41 6.07 1.69
CA PHE A 37 -3.97 6.22 1.44
C PHE A 37 -3.73 5.94 -0.04
N GLU A 38 -3.18 6.90 -0.76
CA GLU A 38 -2.98 6.84 -2.21
C GLU A 38 -1.48 6.91 -2.51
N MET A 39 -1.01 5.95 -3.31
CA MET A 39 0.33 5.91 -3.88
C MET A 39 0.22 5.53 -5.36
N HIS A 40 1.21 5.86 -6.17
CA HIS A 40 1.25 5.34 -7.54
C HIS A 40 1.59 3.85 -7.58
N GLN A 41 1.17 3.17 -8.64
CA GLN A 41 1.46 1.76 -8.88
C GLN A 41 2.95 1.45 -8.86
N TRP A 42 3.80 2.35 -9.37
CA TRP A 42 5.24 2.15 -9.36
C TRP A 42 5.86 2.26 -7.95
N GLU A 43 5.35 3.14 -7.09
CA GLU A 43 5.75 3.21 -5.67
C GLU A 43 5.34 1.92 -4.95
N PHE A 44 4.14 1.44 -5.25
CA PHE A 44 3.62 0.18 -4.74
C PHE A 44 4.50 -1.01 -5.17
N ASP A 45 4.81 -1.13 -6.46
CA ASP A 45 5.64 -2.21 -6.99
C ASP A 45 7.04 -2.21 -6.39
N ASN A 46 7.62 -1.03 -6.14
CA ASN A 46 8.93 -0.93 -5.50
C ASN A 46 8.93 -1.40 -4.04
N LEU A 47 7.91 -1.00 -3.25
CA LEU A 47 7.72 -1.48 -1.88
C LEU A 47 7.52 -3.00 -1.86
N PHE A 48 6.67 -3.51 -2.74
CA PHE A 48 6.31 -4.92 -2.77
C PHE A 48 7.41 -5.81 -3.33
N GLY A 49 8.23 -5.30 -4.25
CA GLY A 49 9.48 -5.96 -4.64
C GLY A 49 10.42 -6.14 -3.45
N SER A 50 10.54 -5.13 -2.59
CA SER A 50 11.36 -5.23 -1.37
C SER A 50 10.79 -6.23 -0.37
N LEU A 51 9.47 -6.20 -0.13
CA LEU A 51 8.78 -7.18 0.72
C LEU A 51 8.90 -8.60 0.15
N PHE A 52 8.82 -8.76 -1.16
CA PHE A 52 9.00 -10.04 -1.83
C PHE A 52 10.42 -10.59 -1.60
N SER A 53 11.47 -9.79 -1.77
CA SER A 53 12.85 -10.19 -1.46
C SER A 53 12.99 -10.61 0.02
N LEU A 54 12.46 -9.81 0.95
CA LEU A 54 12.48 -10.15 2.38
C LEU A 54 11.76 -11.48 2.69
N CYS A 55 10.70 -11.81 1.96
CA CYS A 55 9.92 -13.03 2.14
C CYS A 55 10.59 -14.25 1.48
N PHE A 56 10.95 -14.16 0.21
CA PHE A 56 11.35 -15.31 -0.61
C PHE A 56 12.87 -15.53 -0.69
N GLU A 57 13.62 -14.44 -0.86
CA GLU A 57 15.07 -14.49 -1.02
C GLU A 57 15.73 -14.62 0.35
N ASP A 58 15.41 -13.70 1.26
CA ASP A 58 16.06 -13.60 2.57
C ASP A 58 15.36 -14.39 3.67
N LYS A 59 14.07 -14.73 3.48
CA LYS A 59 13.23 -15.49 4.43
C LYS A 59 13.17 -14.85 5.83
N ILE A 60 13.14 -13.52 5.88
CA ILE A 60 13.10 -12.71 7.10
C ILE A 60 11.65 -12.53 7.58
N ILE A 61 10.70 -12.38 6.65
CA ILE A 61 9.27 -12.16 6.95
C ILE A 61 8.42 -13.35 6.46
N PRO A 62 7.22 -13.57 7.04
CA PRO A 62 6.27 -14.54 6.51
C PRO A 62 5.73 -14.11 5.14
N TYR A 63 5.13 -15.06 4.42
CA TYR A 63 4.45 -14.75 3.17
C TYR A 63 3.13 -14.02 3.44
N LEU A 64 3.14 -12.71 3.19
CA LEU A 64 2.00 -11.83 3.41
C LEU A 64 0.92 -12.03 2.33
N GLN A 65 -0.34 -11.87 2.71
CA GLN A 65 -1.49 -11.94 1.81
C GLN A 65 -1.33 -10.98 0.62
N ILE A 66 -1.03 -9.72 0.90
CA ILE A 66 -0.88 -8.68 -0.13
C ILE A 66 0.29 -8.96 -1.08
N VAL A 67 1.39 -9.55 -0.59
CA VAL A 67 2.53 -9.95 -1.42
C VAL A 67 2.15 -11.13 -2.31
N LYS A 68 1.32 -12.04 -1.79
CA LYS A 68 0.76 -13.14 -2.59
C LYS A 68 -0.12 -12.63 -3.72
N GLU A 69 -1.07 -11.77 -3.42
CA GLU A 69 -2.00 -11.20 -4.40
C GLU A 69 -1.28 -10.43 -5.50
N TRP A 70 -0.27 -9.63 -5.13
CA TRP A 70 0.61 -8.94 -6.06
C TRP A 70 1.40 -9.90 -6.95
N ASN A 71 2.10 -10.87 -6.35
CA ASN A 71 2.98 -11.78 -7.09
C ASN A 71 2.22 -12.75 -8.01
N GLU A 72 1.03 -13.19 -7.61
CA GLU A 72 0.19 -14.11 -8.39
C GLU A 72 -0.64 -13.39 -9.46
N MET A 73 -0.49 -12.07 -9.62
CA MET A 73 -1.27 -11.24 -10.55
C MET A 73 -2.78 -11.43 -10.38
N LEU A 74 -3.23 -11.71 -9.15
CA LEU A 74 -4.65 -11.91 -8.85
C LEU A 74 -5.44 -10.60 -8.98
N GLY A 75 -4.73 -9.46 -8.94
CA GLY A 75 -5.32 -8.14 -8.82
C GLY A 75 -5.80 -7.89 -7.39
N PHE A 76 -6.03 -6.61 -7.07
CA PHE A 76 -6.61 -6.20 -5.78
C PHE A 76 -8.13 -6.07 -5.83
N CYS A 77 -8.75 -6.64 -6.86
CA CYS A 77 -10.20 -6.78 -6.96
C CYS A 77 -10.53 -8.21 -7.39
N ASP A 78 -11.62 -8.77 -6.85
CA ASP A 78 -12.12 -10.06 -7.33
C ASP A 78 -12.82 -9.95 -8.70
N MET A 79 -13.34 -11.07 -9.21
CA MET A 79 -14.04 -11.11 -10.50
C MET A 79 -15.29 -10.22 -10.56
N ASP A 80 -15.86 -9.88 -9.41
CA ASP A 80 -17.04 -9.02 -9.28
C ASP A 80 -16.65 -7.54 -9.02
N GLY A 81 -15.35 -7.24 -9.01
CA GLY A 81 -14.82 -5.89 -8.78
C GLY A 81 -14.80 -5.49 -7.31
N VAL A 82 -14.90 -6.43 -6.37
CA VAL A 82 -14.83 -6.18 -4.93
C VAL A 82 -13.37 -6.03 -4.51
N PRO A 83 -12.98 -4.93 -3.86
CA PRO A 83 -11.62 -4.72 -3.36
C PRO A 83 -11.15 -5.81 -2.40
N SER A 84 -9.86 -6.16 -2.46
CA SER A 84 -9.25 -7.10 -1.54
C SER A 84 -9.17 -6.51 -0.13
N VAL A 85 -9.44 -7.33 0.88
CA VAL A 85 -9.35 -6.94 2.30
C VAL A 85 -8.03 -7.43 2.87
N ILE A 86 -7.24 -6.55 3.48
CA ILE A 86 -5.97 -6.92 4.13
C ILE A 86 -6.27 -7.64 5.44
N GLY A 87 -6.10 -8.96 5.48
CA GLY A 87 -6.38 -9.79 6.66
C GLY A 87 -5.23 -9.89 7.67
N ASP A 88 -3.99 -9.67 7.24
CA ASP A 88 -2.76 -9.81 8.02
C ASP A 88 -2.10 -8.45 8.32
N ILE A 89 -2.89 -7.51 8.84
CA ILE A 89 -2.47 -6.12 9.06
C ILE A 89 -1.27 -6.01 10.01
N GLU A 90 -1.23 -6.78 11.11
CA GLU A 90 -0.13 -6.71 12.07
C GLU A 90 1.20 -7.18 11.45
N GLU A 91 1.17 -8.31 10.75
CA GLU A 91 2.31 -8.86 10.02
C GLU A 91 2.75 -7.93 8.90
N THR A 92 1.80 -7.32 8.18
CA THR A 92 2.07 -6.31 7.15
C THR A 92 2.82 -5.11 7.73
N ILE A 93 2.33 -4.53 8.84
CA ILE A 93 2.98 -3.39 9.49
C ILE A 93 4.41 -3.75 9.92
N ARG A 94 4.59 -4.89 10.60
CA ARG A 94 5.92 -5.35 11.05
C ARG A 94 6.87 -5.55 9.88
N SER A 95 6.39 -6.06 8.76
CA SER A 95 7.20 -6.32 7.59
C SER A 95 7.61 -5.03 6.89
N ILE A 96 6.72 -4.04 6.75
CA ILE A 96 7.04 -2.72 6.19
C ILE A 96 8.11 -2.01 7.04
N GLN A 97 8.09 -2.19 8.37
CA GLN A 97 9.11 -1.64 9.27
C GLN A 97 10.52 -2.22 9.06
N LEU A 98 10.65 -3.36 8.40
CA LEU A 98 11.93 -4.00 8.08
C LEU A 98 12.47 -3.59 6.71
N VAL A 99 11.68 -2.89 5.90
CA VAL A 99 12.12 -2.37 4.60
C VAL A 99 13.14 -1.26 4.86
N ASP A 100 14.30 -1.39 4.22
CA ASP A 100 15.35 -0.38 4.29
C ASP A 100 14.89 0.90 3.56
N PRO A 101 14.77 2.05 4.25
CA PRO A 101 14.39 3.31 3.62
C PRO A 101 15.36 3.71 2.50
N ASP A 102 16.64 3.36 2.60
CA ASP A 102 17.66 3.72 1.60
C ASP A 102 17.46 2.96 0.28
N ILE A 103 16.86 1.75 0.33
CA ILE A 103 16.45 0.99 -0.86
C ILE A 103 15.19 1.61 -1.50
N GLN A 104 14.34 2.22 -0.66
CA GLN A 104 13.12 2.91 -1.08
C GLN A 104 13.38 4.33 -1.59
N GLU A 105 14.51 4.96 -1.24
CA GLU A 105 14.97 6.25 -1.79
C GLU A 105 15.46 6.15 -3.26
N SER A 106 14.67 5.47 -4.10
CA SER A 106 14.77 5.57 -5.55
C SER A 106 13.77 6.62 -6.06
N PRO A 107 13.95 7.14 -7.29
CA PRO A 107 12.92 7.96 -7.94
C PRO A 107 11.57 7.23 -8.10
N TRP A 108 11.56 5.92 -7.86
CA TRP A 108 10.45 5.00 -8.05
C TRP A 108 9.90 4.43 -6.73
N GLY A 109 10.37 4.89 -5.57
CA GLY A 109 10.01 4.33 -4.27
C GLY A 109 9.38 5.36 -3.33
N LEU A 110 8.91 4.85 -2.20
CA LEU A 110 8.34 5.66 -1.13
C LEU A 110 9.45 6.38 -0.36
N THR A 111 9.24 7.65 -0.04
CA THR A 111 10.17 8.33 0.88
C THR A 111 10.06 7.74 2.29
N ALA A 112 11.04 7.98 3.16
CA ALA A 112 10.97 7.59 4.57
C ALA A 112 9.71 8.17 5.28
N ASP A 113 9.31 9.38 4.91
CA ASP A 113 8.08 10.00 5.43
C ASP A 113 6.82 9.31 4.90
N ASP A 114 6.81 8.88 3.64
CA ASP A 114 5.69 8.12 3.05
C ASP A 114 5.54 6.75 3.71
N LEU A 115 6.65 6.02 3.94
CA LEU A 115 6.65 4.75 4.67
C LEU A 115 6.10 4.92 6.09
N LYS A 116 6.55 5.97 6.78
CA LYS A 116 6.05 6.30 8.12
C LYS A 116 4.56 6.64 8.11
N ALA A 117 4.10 7.38 7.10
CA ALA A 117 2.69 7.71 6.93
C ALA A 117 1.84 6.47 6.63
N LEU A 118 2.34 5.55 5.81
CA LEU A 118 1.69 4.26 5.50
C LEU A 118 1.56 3.41 6.76
N ILE A 119 2.65 3.23 7.52
CA ILE A 119 2.63 2.50 8.80
C ILE A 119 1.63 3.15 9.76
N GLN A 120 1.65 4.48 9.89
CA GLN A 120 0.73 5.19 10.76
C GLN A 120 -0.73 5.03 10.31
N PHE A 121 -1.00 5.03 9.01
CA PHE A 121 -2.33 4.78 8.46
C PHE A 121 -2.81 3.38 8.86
N LEU A 122 -2.01 2.35 8.60
CA LEU A 122 -2.34 0.96 8.94
C LEU A 122 -2.56 0.79 10.45
N GLU A 123 -1.66 1.31 11.29
CA GLU A 123 -1.78 1.25 12.76
C GLU A 123 -3.05 1.93 13.28
N THR A 124 -3.39 3.11 12.73
CA THR A 124 -4.57 3.87 13.16
C THR A 124 -5.88 3.19 12.74
N LYS A 125 -5.83 2.38 11.67
CA LYS A 125 -7.00 1.77 11.04
C LYS A 125 -7.08 0.26 11.25
N LYS A 126 -6.13 -0.37 11.94
CA LYS A 126 -6.06 -1.83 12.11
C LYS A 126 -7.27 -2.49 12.78
N THR A 127 -8.09 -1.73 13.52
CA THR A 127 -9.34 -2.23 14.12
C THR A 127 -10.53 -2.17 13.17
N ASN A 128 -10.34 -1.54 12.00
CA ASN A 128 -11.33 -1.43 10.95
C ASN A 128 -10.90 -2.33 9.78
N GLU A 129 -11.84 -2.59 8.89
CA GLU A 129 -11.51 -3.16 7.58
C GLU A 129 -10.65 -2.15 6.79
N ILE A 130 -9.59 -2.66 6.17
CA ILE A 130 -8.75 -1.95 5.22
C ILE A 130 -8.78 -2.72 3.91
N THR A 131 -9.29 -2.08 2.87
CA THR A 131 -9.28 -2.64 1.52
C THR A 131 -8.16 -2.05 0.70
N ILE A 132 -7.69 -2.78 -0.32
CA ILE A 132 -6.74 -2.32 -1.33
C ILE A 132 -7.36 -2.49 -2.72
N GLN A 133 -7.13 -1.54 -3.62
CA GLN A 133 -7.63 -1.56 -5.01
C GLN A 133 -6.76 -0.70 -5.93
N ASN A 134 -6.83 -0.95 -7.24
CA ASN A 134 -6.28 -0.06 -8.26
C ASN A 134 -7.36 0.93 -8.73
N ALA A 135 -6.98 2.18 -8.97
CA ALA A 135 -7.90 3.28 -9.32
C ALA A 135 -8.02 3.54 -10.83
#